data_AF-A0A6N7PIE7-F1
#
_entry.id   AF-A0A6N7PIE7-F1
#
_cell.length_a   1.000
_cell.length_b   1.000
_cell.length_c   1.000
_cell.angle_alpha   90.00
_cell.angle_beta   90.00
_cell.angle_gamma   90.00
#
_symmetry.space_group_name_H-M   'P 1'
#
loop_
_entity.id
_entity.type
_entity.pdbx_description
1 polymer ?
#
loop_
_entity_poly.entity_id
_entity_poly.type
_entity_poly.pdbx_seq_one_letter_code
_entity_poly.pdbx_strand_id
1 'polypeptide(L)'
;MMAAPLYPGGLVEIQRSNLRALLRHLFREKGTWIAVVHKLGFRRSVVLAFLDGTNPGNMALARSIARAVGLSLDDALSGKAPPRKAPALVLVSSPRRKGGAS
;
A
#
# COMPACT_ATOMS: atom_id res chain seq x y z
N MET A 1 4.71 30.88 7.64
CA MET A 1 4.75 29.59 6.89
C MET A 1 3.58 29.61 5.92
N MET A 2 3.85 29.60 4.62
CA MET A 2 2.83 29.76 3.57
C MET A 2 1.97 28.49 3.46
N ALA A 3 0.67 28.64 3.65
CA ALA A 3 -0.31 27.59 3.41
C ALA A 3 -0.34 27.26 1.91
N ALA A 4 -0.06 26.00 1.56
CA ALA A 4 -0.18 25.53 0.19
C ALA A 4 -1.59 25.79 -0.34
N PRO A 5 -1.76 26.22 -1.60
CA PRO A 5 -3.07 26.47 -2.17
C PRO A 5 -3.87 25.17 -2.11
N LEU A 6 -5.00 25.20 -1.40
CA LEU A 6 -6.01 24.16 -1.39
C LEU A 6 -6.58 24.08 -2.81
N TYR A 7 -5.94 23.30 -3.67
CA TYR A 7 -6.49 22.95 -4.98
C TYR A 7 -7.87 22.32 -4.76
N PRO A 8 -8.97 22.93 -5.24
CA PRO A 8 -10.30 22.35 -5.11
C PRO A 8 -10.32 21.05 -5.93
N GLY A 9 -10.24 19.91 -5.25
CA GLY A 9 -10.26 18.57 -5.85
C GLY A 9 -8.93 17.79 -5.81
N GLY A 10 -7.86 18.35 -5.25
CA GLY A 10 -6.56 17.68 -5.10
C GLY A 10 -6.37 17.00 -3.74
N LEU A 11 -5.51 15.98 -3.68
CA LEU A 11 -5.04 15.41 -2.41
C LEU A 11 -4.32 16.49 -1.59
N VAL A 12 -4.64 16.63 -0.31
CA VAL A 12 -3.90 17.52 0.60
C VAL A 12 -2.54 16.91 0.97
N GLU A 13 -1.58 17.73 1.38
CA GLU A 13 -0.20 17.30 1.68
C GLU A 13 -0.13 16.11 2.67
N ILE A 14 -0.96 16.11 3.71
CA ILE A 14 -1.05 15.01 4.68
C ILE A 14 -1.50 13.70 4.00
N GLN A 15 -2.53 13.76 3.17
CA GLN A 15 -3.02 12.59 2.42
C GLN A 15 -1.95 12.07 1.44
N ARG A 16 -1.21 12.98 0.78
CA ARG A 16 -0.09 12.59 -0.09
C ARG A 16 0.99 11.87 0.70
N SER A 17 1.36 12.40 1.86
CA SER A 17 2.35 11.79 2.74
C SER A 17 1.95 10.37 3.16
N ASN A 18 0.68 10.20 3.57
CA ASN A 18 0.11 8.91 3.92
C ASN A 18 0.17 7.91 2.75
N LEU A 19 -0.24 8.33 1.56
CA LEU A 19 -0.20 7.49 0.35
C LEU A 19 1.24 7.15 -0.06
N ARG A 20 2.22 8.06 0.10
CA ARG A 20 3.64 7.78 -0.13
C ARG A 20 4.18 6.75 0.84
N ALA A 21 3.77 6.79 2.11
CA ALA A 21 4.13 5.77 3.10
C ALA A 21 3.59 4.39 2.70
N LEU A 22 2.34 4.31 2.21
CA LEU A 22 1.76 3.07 1.68
C LEU A 22 2.50 2.54 0.45
N LEU A 23 2.96 3.41 -0.45
CA LEU A 23 3.79 2.99 -1.59
C LEU A 23 5.13 2.40 -1.16
N ARG A 24 5.78 2.99 -0.14
CA ARG A 24 7.01 2.43 0.43
C ARG A 24 6.74 1.07 1.07
N HIS A 25 5.59 0.90 1.72
CA HIS A 25 5.17 -0.39 2.25
C HIS A 25 5.00 -1.44 1.13
N LEU A 26 4.28 -1.10 0.06
CA LEU A 26 4.11 -1.98 -1.11
C LEU A 26 5.46 -2.36 -1.74
N PHE A 27 6.39 -1.42 -1.81
CA PHE A 27 7.75 -1.71 -2.29
C PHE A 27 8.47 -2.71 -1.40
N ARG A 28 8.35 -2.60 -0.07
CA ARG A 28 8.91 -3.59 0.87
C ARG A 28 8.27 -4.96 0.72
N GLU A 29 6.97 -5.05 0.45
CA GLU A 29 6.27 -6.32 0.24
C GLU A 29 6.61 -6.98 -1.12
N LYS A 30 6.82 -6.18 -2.17
CA LYS A 30 7.00 -6.66 -3.55
C LYS A 30 8.45 -6.73 -4.01
N GLY A 31 9.36 -6.07 -3.31
CA GLY A 31 10.80 -6.03 -3.59
C GLY A 31 11.22 -5.18 -4.79
N THR A 32 10.32 -4.89 -5.74
CA THR A 32 10.65 -4.10 -6.94
C THR A 32 9.56 -3.09 -7.30
N TRP A 33 9.98 -1.93 -7.84
CA TRP A 33 9.05 -0.92 -8.34
C TRP A 33 8.25 -1.40 -9.56
N ILE A 34 8.79 -2.32 -10.35
CA ILE A 34 8.10 -2.92 -11.49
C ILE A 34 6.87 -3.71 -11.01
N ALA A 35 7.03 -4.55 -9.98
CA ALA A 35 5.90 -5.28 -9.41
C ALA A 35 4.87 -4.36 -8.76
N VAL A 36 5.30 -3.26 -8.12
CA VAL A 36 4.41 -2.24 -7.55
C VAL A 36 3.57 -1.56 -8.64
N VAL A 37 4.20 -1.09 -9.73
CA VAL A 37 3.48 -0.37 -10.79
C VAL A 37 2.51 -1.28 -11.52
N HIS A 38 2.88 -2.55 -11.72
CA HIS A 38 2.01 -3.57 -12.32
C HIS A 38 0.79 -3.85 -11.45
N LYS A 39 0.97 -3.88 -10.12
CA LYS A 39 -0.12 -4.04 -9.16
C LYS A 39 -1.06 -2.83 -9.11
N LEU A 40 -0.52 -1.62 -9.30
CA LEU A 40 -1.30 -0.38 -9.29
C LEU A 40 -2.01 -0.10 -10.62
N GLY A 41 -1.54 -0.69 -11.73
CA GLY A 41 -2.03 -0.42 -13.08
C GLY A 41 -1.61 0.94 -13.63
N PHE A 42 -0.51 1.52 -13.14
CA PHE A 42 -0.01 2.83 -13.54
C PHE A 42 1.37 2.74 -14.19
N ARG A 43 1.72 3.76 -15.00
CA ARG A 43 3.07 3.89 -15.55
C ARG A 43 4.08 4.15 -14.42
N ARG A 44 5.28 3.59 -14.56
CA ARG A 44 6.39 3.77 -13.61
C ARG A 44 6.73 5.25 -13.37
N SER A 45 6.77 6.06 -14.42
CA SER A 45 7.05 7.49 -14.31
C SER A 45 6.06 8.23 -13.40
N VAL A 46 4.77 7.88 -13.47
CA VAL A 46 3.71 8.49 -12.66
C VAL A 46 3.88 8.12 -11.18
N VAL A 47 4.14 6.83 -10.90
CA VAL A 47 4.29 6.36 -9.52
C VAL A 47 5.55 6.93 -8.87
N LEU A 48 6.66 7.01 -9.61
CA LEU A 48 7.90 7.61 -9.10
C LEU A 48 7.79 9.13 -8.92
N ALA A 49 7.18 9.85 -9.88
CA ALA A 49 6.96 11.29 -9.74
C ALA A 49 6.05 11.63 -8.54
N PHE A 50 5.06 10.78 -8.25
CA PHE A 50 4.23 10.94 -7.05
C PHE A 50 5.01 10.66 -5.76
N LEU A 51 5.89 9.65 -5.77
CA LEU A 51 6.73 9.29 -4.63
C LEU A 51 7.73 10.39 -4.28
N ASP A 52 8.40 10.94 -5.29
CA ASP A 52 9.37 12.04 -5.17
C ASP A 52 8.69 13.37 -4.82
N GLY A 53 7.41 13.50 -5.18
CA GLY A 53 6.60 14.67 -4.90
C GLY A 53 6.62 15.73 -5.99
N THR A 54 7.29 15.45 -7.11
CA THR A 54 7.18 16.23 -8.35
C THR A 54 5.75 16.28 -8.88
N ASN A 55 4.94 15.23 -8.63
CA ASN A 55 3.54 15.18 -9.01
C ASN A 55 2.64 15.03 -7.77
N PRO A 56 1.60 15.88 -7.59
CA PRO A 56 0.69 15.78 -6.45
C PRO A 56 -0.20 14.52 -6.46
N GLY A 57 -0.26 13.79 -7.57
CA GLY A 57 -1.09 12.61 -7.75
C GLY A 57 -2.56 12.96 -8.00
N ASN A 58 -3.40 11.93 -8.14
CA ASN A 58 -4.84 12.07 -8.34
C ASN A 58 -5.62 11.05 -7.52
N MET A 59 -6.94 11.25 -7.42
CA MET A 59 -7.83 10.34 -6.67
C MET A 59 -7.89 8.92 -7.25
N ALA A 60 -7.59 8.74 -8.54
CA ALA A 60 -7.51 7.41 -9.15
C ALA A 60 -6.30 6.64 -8.64
N LEU A 61 -5.13 7.29 -8.55
CA LEU A 61 -3.91 6.73 -7.97
C LEU A 61 -4.12 6.41 -6.49
N ALA A 62 -4.73 7.31 -5.73
CA ALA A 62 -5.06 7.07 -4.32
C ALA A 62 -5.95 5.83 -4.15
N ARG A 63 -7.00 5.68 -4.98
CA ARG A 63 -7.85 4.49 -4.99
C ARG A 63 -7.09 3.22 -5.33
N SER A 64 -6.21 3.25 -6.32
CA SER A 64 -5.40 2.08 -6.67
C SER A 64 -4.41 1.71 -5.57
N ILE A 65 -3.78 2.69 -4.91
CA ILE A 65 -2.90 2.45 -3.76
C ILE A 65 -3.69 1.79 -2.63
N ALA A 66 -4.84 2.35 -2.25
CA ALA A 66 -5.71 1.81 -1.21
C ALA A 66 -6.11 0.35 -1.50
N ARG A 67 -6.59 0.08 -2.72
CA ARG A 67 -6.94 -1.28 -3.16
C ARG A 67 -5.73 -2.22 -3.13
N ALA A 68 -4.55 -1.75 -3.54
CA ALA A 68 -3.35 -2.56 -3.55
C ALA A 68 -2.91 -3.00 -2.15
N VAL A 69 -3.15 -2.17 -1.12
CA VAL A 69 -2.85 -2.52 0.28
C VAL A 69 -4.03 -3.14 1.03
N GLY A 70 -5.20 -3.28 0.40
CA GLY A 70 -6.39 -3.85 1.02
C GLY A 70 -7.10 -2.91 2.00
N LEU A 71 -6.99 -1.59 1.80
CA LEU A 71 -7.66 -0.56 2.60
C LEU A 71 -8.79 0.11 1.80
N SER A 72 -9.75 0.68 2.52
CA SER A 72 -10.68 1.68 1.97
C SER A 72 -9.93 2.95 1.59
N LEU A 73 -10.47 3.73 0.65
CA LEU A 73 -9.86 5.01 0.27
C LEU A 73 -9.73 5.95 1.48
N ASP A 74 -10.79 6.08 2.28
CA ASP A 74 -10.81 6.94 3.46
C ASP A 74 -9.74 6.54 4.49
N ASP A 75 -9.61 5.24 4.77
CA ASP A 75 -8.59 4.69 5.67
C ASP A 75 -7.17 4.98 5.16
N ALA A 76 -6.94 4.83 3.86
CA ALA A 76 -5.65 5.11 3.23
C ALA A 76 -5.29 6.60 3.27
N LEU A 77 -6.28 7.47 3.04
CA LEU A 77 -6.11 8.93 3.13
C LEU A 77 -5.86 9.39 4.56
N SER A 78 -6.51 8.75 5.54
CA SER A 78 -6.34 8.98 6.97
C SER A 78 -5.03 8.42 7.54
N GLY A 79 -4.26 7.67 6.74
CA GLY A 79 -2.97 7.12 7.16
C GLY A 79 -3.09 5.91 8.08
N LYS A 80 -4.21 5.19 8.03
CA LYS A 80 -4.32 3.92 8.75
C LYS A 80 -3.30 2.92 8.21
N ALA A 81 -2.75 2.13 9.13
CA ALA A 81 -1.83 1.07 8.78
C ALA A 81 -2.55 0.04 7.88
N PRO A 82 -1.88 -0.47 6.84
CA PRO A 82 -2.41 -1.58 6.07
C PRO A 82 -2.64 -2.76 7.01
N PRO A 83 -3.71 -3.56 6.83
CA PRO A 83 -3.95 -4.73 7.65
C PRO A 83 -2.69 -5.58 7.56
N ARG A 84 -1.97 -5.73 8.69
CA ARG A 84 -0.87 -6.67 8.75
C ARG A 84 -1.47 -7.99 8.32
N LYS A 85 -1.00 -8.57 7.20
CA LYS A 85 -1.17 -10.00 6.98
C LYS A 85 -0.65 -10.63 8.25
N ALA A 86 -1.54 -11.14 9.11
CA ALA A 86 -1.13 -12.02 10.17
C ALA A 86 -0.27 -13.07 9.47
N PRO A 87 0.99 -13.29 9.90
CA PRO A 87 1.72 -14.44 9.38
C PRO A 87 0.75 -15.59 9.55
N ALA A 88 0.42 -16.28 8.46
CA ALA A 88 -0.39 -17.48 8.56
C ALA A 88 0.36 -18.35 9.57
N LEU A 89 -0.17 -18.41 10.80
CA LEU A 89 0.21 -19.41 11.77
C LEU A 89 -0.11 -20.68 11.02
N VAL A 90 0.93 -21.24 10.41
CA VAL A 90 0.89 -22.57 9.86
C VAL A 90 0.55 -23.40 11.09
N LEU A 91 -0.72 -23.73 11.24
CA LEU A 91 -1.18 -24.79 12.11
C LEU A 91 -0.45 -26.01 11.59
N VAL A 92 0.75 -26.22 12.13
CA VAL A 92 1.48 -27.47 12.00
C VAL A 92 0.57 -28.47 12.68
N SER A 93 -0.26 -29.12 11.86
CA SER A 93 -1.01 -30.29 12.27
C SER A 93 0.02 -31.27 12.83
N SER A 94 -0.03 -31.49 14.15
CA SER A 94 0.86 -32.41 14.85
C SER A 94 1.00 -33.73 14.08
N PRO A 95 2.21 -34.28 13.89
CA PRO A 95 2.38 -35.52 13.17
C PRO A 95 1.63 -36.64 13.91
N ARG A 96 0.68 -37.25 13.19
CA ARG A 96 -0.04 -38.46 13.57
C ARG A 96 0.98 -39.54 13.98
N ARG A 97 1.14 -39.78 15.28
CA ARG A 97 2.00 -40.84 15.80
C ARG A 97 1.33 -42.19 15.51
N LYS A 98 1.91 -42.93 14.57
CA LYS A 98 1.65 -44.35 14.31
C LYS A 98 2.31 -45.16 15.43
N GLY A 99 1.52 -45.77 16.30
CA GLY A 99 1.89 -46.95 17.09
C GLY A 99 0.72 -47.91 16.91
N GLY A 100 0.89 -49.15 16.46
CA GLY A 100 2.03 -50.05 16.62
C GLY A 100 1.37 -51.34 17.08
N ALA A 101 1.31 -52.33 16.19
CA ALA A 101 0.77 -53.65 16.47
C ALA A 101 1.59 -54.32 17.58
N SER A 102 0.88 -54.99 18.49
CA SER A 102 1.21 -56.28 19.11
C SER A 102 -0.05 -56.83 19.77
#